data_AF-A0A355S3Z4-F1
#
_entry.id   AF-A0A355S3Z4-F1
#
_cell.length_a   1.000
_cell.length_b   1.000
_cell.length_c   1.000
_cell.angle_alpha   90.00
_cell.angle_beta   90.00
_cell.angle_gamma   90.00
#
_symmetry.space_group_name_H-M   'P 1'
#
loop_
_entity.id
_entity.type
_entity.pdbx_description
1 polymer ?
#
loop_
_entity_poly.entity_id
_entity_poly.type
_entity_poly.pdbx_seq_one_letter_code
_entity_poly.pdbx_strand_id
1 'polypeptide(L)'
;LTVGCITHELKPEERKAAYNSDVTYGTNNEFGFDYLRDNMVVYKEEMVQRELNFAVVDEVDSILIDEARTPLIISGIGEKSTDMYKVADAFVRTLKKDDFEVDEKSHSVSLTDSGVEKAEKFFNLENYADAANMELQHHIIQALKAHNLMKRDIDYVIKDGEVIIVDEFTGRLMFGRRYSDGLHQAIEAKENVKVERESKTLATITFQNYFRMYNKLSGMTGTALTEEEEFRTIYSLDVIVIPTNKP
;
A
#
# COMPACT_ATOMS: atom_id res chain seq x y z
N LEU A 1 12.23 37.25 -8.89
CA LEU A 1 11.33 36.09 -8.80
C LEU A 1 11.77 35.06 -9.81
N THR A 2 12.07 33.87 -9.33
CA THR A 2 12.42 32.65 -10.05
C THR A 2 11.27 31.68 -9.94
N VAL A 3 11.06 30.88 -10.98
CA VAL A 3 9.94 29.93 -11.05
C VAL A 3 10.48 28.56 -11.35
N GLY A 4 10.17 27.60 -10.48
CA GLY A 4 10.43 26.19 -10.65
C GLY A 4 9.15 25.45 -11.05
N CYS A 5 9.30 24.29 -11.68
CA CYS A 5 8.19 23.40 -11.98
C CYS A 5 8.63 21.96 -11.66
N ILE A 6 7.83 21.24 -10.87
CA ILE A 6 8.05 19.84 -10.55
C ILE A 6 7.29 18.97 -11.55
N THR A 7 8.01 18.12 -12.27
CA THR A 7 7.45 17.13 -13.18
C THR A 7 8.00 15.75 -12.85
N HIS A 8 7.30 14.71 -13.30
CA HIS A 8 7.61 13.32 -12.99
C HIS A 8 9.06 12.92 -13.30
N GLU A 9 9.61 13.39 -14.43
CA GLU A 9 10.91 12.99 -14.96
C GLU A 9 12.12 13.66 -14.28
N LEU A 10 11.89 14.63 -13.39
CA LEU A 10 13.00 15.35 -12.75
C LEU A 10 13.77 14.50 -11.76
N LYS A 11 15.10 14.58 -11.85
CA LYS A 11 16.02 14.00 -10.87
C LYS A 11 15.97 14.78 -9.55
N PRO A 12 16.42 14.17 -8.43
CA PRO A 12 16.40 14.83 -7.11
C PRO A 12 17.06 16.22 -7.09
N GLU A 13 18.21 16.39 -7.76
CA GLU A 13 18.91 17.68 -7.83
C GLU A 13 18.10 18.75 -8.56
N GLU A 14 17.39 18.36 -9.63
CA GLU A 14 16.54 19.27 -10.41
C GLU A 14 15.28 19.66 -9.63
N ARG A 15 14.69 18.71 -8.89
CA ARG A 15 13.58 18.96 -7.97
C ARG A 15 13.99 19.94 -6.87
N LYS A 16 15.16 19.70 -6.25
CA LYS A 16 15.71 20.58 -5.22
C LYS A 16 15.95 22.00 -5.75
N ALA A 17 16.46 22.14 -6.98
CA ALA A 17 16.59 23.45 -7.61
C ALA A 17 15.22 24.13 -7.85
N ALA A 18 14.21 23.37 -8.28
CA ALA A 18 12.85 23.87 -8.51
C ALA A 18 12.14 24.30 -7.20
N TYR A 19 12.29 23.56 -6.11
CA TYR A 19 11.76 23.94 -4.79
C TYR A 19 12.47 25.15 -4.18
N ASN A 20 13.73 25.40 -4.56
CA ASN A 20 14.48 26.59 -4.14
C ASN A 20 14.11 27.87 -4.91
N SER A 21 13.23 27.77 -5.91
CA SER A 21 12.70 28.94 -6.60
C SER A 21 11.75 29.76 -5.71
N ASP A 22 11.51 31.02 -6.07
CA ASP A 22 10.56 31.87 -5.34
C ASP A 22 9.12 31.30 -5.42
N VAL A 23 8.73 30.82 -6.61
CA VAL A 23 7.45 30.14 -6.88
C VAL A 23 7.72 28.77 -7.48
N THR A 24 6.97 27.75 -7.06
CA THR A 24 7.11 26.38 -7.57
C THR A 24 5.75 25.86 -8.03
N TYR A 25 5.63 25.51 -9.30
CA TYR A 25 4.48 24.81 -9.87
C TYR A 25 4.69 23.29 -9.81
N GLY A 26 3.60 22.53 -9.84
CA GLY A 26 3.65 21.08 -9.84
C GLY A 26 2.24 20.51 -9.67
N THR A 27 2.12 19.19 -9.77
CA THR A 27 0.87 18.50 -9.48
C THR A 27 0.81 18.12 -7.99
N ASN A 28 -0.40 17.97 -7.46
CA ASN A 28 -0.66 17.42 -6.13
C ASN A 28 0.10 16.10 -5.90
N ASN A 29 0.10 15.20 -6.89
CA ASN A 29 0.84 13.94 -6.83
C ASN A 29 2.34 14.16 -6.60
N GLU A 30 2.99 15.01 -7.40
CA GLU A 30 4.43 15.23 -7.28
C GLU A 30 4.81 15.86 -5.94
N PHE A 31 4.05 16.86 -5.48
CA PHE A 31 4.26 17.47 -4.16
C PHE A 31 4.08 16.47 -3.02
N GLY A 32 3.01 15.66 -3.04
CA GLY A 32 2.77 14.68 -1.99
C GLY A 32 3.78 13.54 -2.00
N PHE A 33 4.22 13.08 -3.18
CA PHE A 33 5.24 12.04 -3.28
C PHE A 33 6.64 12.54 -2.88
N ASP A 34 7.01 13.78 -3.22
CA ASP A 34 8.27 14.37 -2.75
C ASP A 34 8.26 14.52 -1.23
N TYR A 35 7.13 14.89 -0.63
CA TYR A 35 6.97 14.89 0.82
C TYR A 35 7.16 13.50 1.43
N LEU A 36 6.55 12.46 0.85
CA LEU A 36 6.73 11.10 1.33
C LEU A 36 8.19 10.64 1.21
N ARG A 37 8.85 10.94 0.08
CA ARG A 37 10.28 10.62 -0.14
C ARG A 37 11.18 11.33 0.87
N ASP A 38 10.94 12.61 1.13
CA ASP A 38 11.71 13.41 2.09
C ASP A 38 11.60 12.89 3.53
N ASN A 39 10.52 12.19 3.87
CA ASN A 39 10.37 11.55 5.18
C ASN A 39 10.96 10.12 5.21
N MET A 40 11.51 9.64 4.10
CA MET A 40 12.15 8.32 3.98
C MET A 40 13.67 8.41 3.81
N VAL A 41 14.23 9.59 3.50
CA VAL A 41 15.69 9.76 3.37
C VAL A 41 16.40 9.66 4.72
N VAL A 42 17.66 9.24 4.69
CA VAL A 42 18.47 9.05 5.90
C VAL A 42 19.11 10.37 6.33
N TYR A 43 19.54 11.17 5.35
CA TYR A 43 20.26 12.42 5.57
C TYR A 43 19.42 13.60 5.12
N LYS A 44 19.43 14.68 5.92
CA LYS A 44 18.66 15.90 5.63
C LYS A 44 19.06 16.54 4.30
N GLU A 45 20.30 16.37 3.89
CA GLU A 45 20.86 16.90 2.65
C GLU A 45 20.21 16.26 1.40
N GLU A 46 19.61 15.07 1.54
CA GLU A 46 18.92 14.35 0.47
C GLU A 46 17.46 14.83 0.27
N MET A 47 16.93 15.64 1.19
CA MET A 47 15.60 16.23 1.05
C MET A 47 15.55 17.21 -0.13
N VAL A 48 14.43 17.18 -0.86
CA VAL A 48 14.18 18.06 -2.01
C VAL A 48 13.24 19.21 -1.69
N GLN A 49 12.26 19.01 -0.80
CA GLN A 49 11.33 20.05 -0.38
C GLN A 49 11.93 21.00 0.65
N ARG A 50 11.29 22.15 0.77
CA ARG A 50 11.49 23.13 1.85
C ARG A 50 10.26 23.17 2.75
N GLU A 51 10.22 24.12 3.68
CA GLU A 51 9.04 24.37 4.51
C GLU A 51 7.76 24.54 3.67
N LEU A 52 6.69 23.84 4.07
CA LEU A 52 5.36 23.93 3.46
C LEU A 52 4.68 25.25 3.89
N ASN A 53 5.10 26.34 3.27
CA ASN A 53 4.68 27.68 3.69
C ASN A 53 3.30 28.07 3.13
N PHE A 54 3.16 28.17 1.81
CA PHE A 54 1.92 28.62 1.17
C PHE A 54 1.60 27.81 -0.07
N ALA A 55 0.37 27.30 -0.17
CA ALA A 55 -0.16 26.64 -1.36
C ALA A 55 -1.37 27.37 -1.95
N VAL A 56 -1.39 27.47 -3.27
CA VAL A 56 -2.56 27.85 -4.07
C VAL A 56 -2.92 26.64 -4.92
N VAL A 57 -4.08 26.04 -4.66
CA VAL A 57 -4.55 24.84 -5.36
C VAL A 57 -5.49 25.26 -6.48
N ASP A 58 -5.12 24.93 -7.71
CA ASP A 58 -6.01 25.06 -8.86
C ASP A 58 -6.99 23.88 -8.91
N GLU A 59 -8.20 24.10 -9.41
CA GLU A 59 -9.32 23.13 -9.38
C GLU A 59 -9.48 22.47 -7.98
N VAL A 60 -9.57 23.33 -6.96
CA VAL A 60 -9.46 22.92 -5.55
C VAL A 60 -10.54 21.93 -5.10
N ASP A 61 -11.72 21.93 -5.71
CA ASP A 61 -12.77 20.93 -5.50
C ASP A 61 -12.36 19.55 -6.01
N SER A 62 -11.82 19.48 -7.21
CA SER A 62 -11.32 18.22 -7.77
C SER A 62 -10.20 17.61 -6.90
N ILE A 63 -9.28 18.44 -6.41
CA ILE A 63 -8.11 17.94 -5.66
C ILE A 63 -8.43 17.65 -4.18
N LEU A 64 -9.13 18.56 -3.50
CA LEU A 64 -9.32 18.48 -2.05
C LEU A 64 -10.62 17.77 -1.64
N ILE A 65 -11.55 17.54 -2.55
CA ILE A 65 -12.80 16.81 -2.30
C ILE A 65 -12.77 15.47 -3.05
N ASP A 66 -12.68 15.51 -4.39
CA ASP A 66 -12.82 14.30 -5.20
C ASP A 66 -11.64 13.33 -5.02
N GLU A 67 -10.41 13.84 -5.18
CA GLU A 67 -9.19 13.02 -5.09
C GLU A 67 -8.73 12.76 -3.63
N ALA A 68 -9.21 13.54 -2.65
CA ALA A 68 -8.72 13.48 -1.28
C ALA A 68 -8.92 12.12 -0.58
N ARG A 69 -9.84 11.30 -1.10
CA ARG A 69 -10.19 9.98 -0.57
C ARG A 69 -9.15 8.91 -0.88
N THR A 70 -8.37 9.05 -1.95
CA THR A 70 -7.36 8.06 -2.32
C THR A 70 -6.01 8.47 -1.75
N PRO A 71 -5.41 7.69 -0.83
CA PRO A 71 -4.10 8.03 -0.29
C PRO A 71 -3.00 7.88 -1.35
N LEU A 72 -1.99 8.74 -1.26
CA LEU A 72 -0.70 8.53 -1.89
C LEU A 72 0.07 7.46 -1.13
N ILE A 73 0.62 6.50 -1.86
CA ILE A 73 1.31 5.34 -1.29
C ILE A 73 2.65 5.16 -2.01
N ILE A 74 3.75 5.18 -1.26
CA ILE A 74 5.03 4.67 -1.75
C ILE A 74 5.12 3.20 -1.35
N SER A 75 5.11 2.33 -2.35
CA SER A 75 5.32 0.90 -2.19
C SER A 75 6.75 0.53 -2.52
N GLY A 76 7.37 -0.27 -1.67
CA GLY A 76 8.66 -0.88 -1.91
C GLY A 76 8.53 -2.33 -2.33
N ILE A 77 9.58 -2.83 -2.96
CA ILE A 77 9.78 -4.27 -3.08
C ILE A 77 10.03 -4.80 -1.67
N GLY A 78 9.22 -5.75 -1.19
CA GLY A 78 9.52 -6.43 0.07
C GLY A 78 10.93 -7.03 0.02
N GLU A 79 11.73 -6.78 1.06
CA GLU A 79 13.09 -7.33 1.19
C GLU A 79 13.09 -8.87 1.27
N LYS A 80 11.93 -9.46 1.54
CA LYS A 80 11.78 -10.87 1.85
C LYS A 80 12.01 -11.73 0.61
N SER A 81 12.85 -12.75 0.78
CA SER A 81 13.00 -13.77 -0.26
C SER A 81 11.67 -14.50 -0.46
N THR A 82 11.22 -14.56 -1.70
CA THR A 82 10.07 -15.39 -2.14
C THR A 82 10.30 -16.89 -1.86
N ASP A 83 11.54 -17.29 -1.57
CA ASP A 83 11.90 -18.67 -1.33
C ASP A 83 11.26 -19.22 -0.05
N MET A 84 11.03 -18.38 0.97
CA MET A 84 10.39 -18.84 2.22
C MET A 84 8.98 -19.37 2.01
N TYR A 85 8.20 -18.81 1.06
CA TYR A 85 6.89 -19.37 0.71
C TYR A 85 7.00 -20.76 0.10
N LYS A 86 8.04 -21.01 -0.71
CA LYS A 86 8.29 -22.34 -1.31
C LYS A 86 8.73 -23.35 -0.26
N VAL A 87 9.60 -22.94 0.66
CA VAL A 87 10.05 -23.82 1.75
C VAL A 87 8.90 -24.13 2.71
N ALA A 88 8.09 -23.13 3.07
CA ALA A 88 6.88 -23.31 3.87
C ALA A 88 5.85 -24.22 3.18
N ASP A 89 5.62 -24.05 1.87
CA ASP A 89 4.79 -24.94 1.07
C ASP A 89 5.30 -26.39 1.11
N ALA A 90 6.61 -26.58 0.91
CA ALA A 90 7.23 -27.91 0.97
C ALA A 90 7.03 -28.56 2.35
N PHE A 91 7.19 -27.81 3.44
CA PHE A 91 6.92 -28.28 4.79
C PHE A 91 5.44 -28.68 4.98
N VAL A 92 4.50 -27.81 4.62
CA VAL A 92 3.06 -28.06 4.80
C VAL A 92 2.61 -29.32 4.06
N ARG A 93 3.18 -29.61 2.88
CA ARG A 93 2.89 -30.86 2.16
C ARG A 93 3.32 -32.13 2.89
N THR A 94 4.24 -32.05 3.86
CA THR A 94 4.66 -33.19 4.69
C THR A 94 3.73 -33.44 5.88
N LEU A 95 2.88 -32.48 6.22
CA LEU A 95 1.97 -32.55 7.36
C LEU A 95 0.77 -33.45 7.07
N LYS A 96 0.28 -34.10 8.12
CA LYS A 96 -0.93 -34.90 8.16
C LYS A 96 -2.03 -34.11 8.88
N LYS A 97 -3.28 -34.57 8.75
CA LYS A 97 -4.44 -33.92 9.39
C LYS A 97 -4.33 -33.76 10.91
N ASP A 98 -3.59 -34.62 11.59
CA ASP A 98 -3.41 -34.54 13.05
C ASP A 98 -2.33 -33.51 13.47
N ASP A 99 -1.59 -32.96 12.51
CA ASP A 99 -0.51 -31.99 12.76
C ASP A 99 -1.01 -30.54 12.78
N PHE A 100 -2.26 -30.29 12.41
CA PHE A 100 -2.83 -28.95 12.37
C PHE A 100 -4.35 -29.00 12.60
N GLU A 101 -4.89 -27.90 13.10
CA GLU A 101 -6.33 -27.69 13.24
C GLU A 101 -6.80 -26.66 12.21
N VAL A 102 -7.99 -26.88 11.68
CA VAL A 102 -8.67 -25.98 10.75
C VAL A 102 -10.02 -25.65 11.34
N ASP A 103 -10.25 -24.38 11.63
CA ASP A 103 -11.56 -23.88 11.99
C ASP A 103 -12.16 -23.16 10.78
N GLU A 104 -13.02 -23.89 10.05
CA GLU A 104 -13.73 -23.35 8.88
C GLU A 104 -14.68 -22.21 9.24
N LYS A 105 -15.19 -22.15 10.49
CA LYS A 105 -16.12 -21.09 10.90
C LYS A 105 -15.40 -19.77 11.15
N SER A 106 -14.23 -19.82 11.78
CA SER A 106 -13.39 -18.62 11.99
C SER A 106 -12.40 -18.37 10.85
N HIS A 107 -12.38 -19.24 9.84
CA HIS A 107 -11.45 -19.19 8.71
C HIS A 107 -9.99 -19.12 9.17
N SER A 108 -9.65 -19.92 10.18
CA SER A 108 -8.34 -19.94 10.83
C SER A 108 -7.71 -21.33 10.83
N VAL A 109 -6.39 -21.36 10.92
CA VAL A 109 -5.59 -22.58 11.00
C VAL A 109 -4.51 -22.41 12.06
N SER A 110 -4.13 -23.50 12.73
CA SER A 110 -3.06 -23.54 13.71
C SER A 110 -2.33 -24.88 13.63
N LEU A 111 -1.05 -24.92 14.01
CA LEU A 111 -0.35 -26.19 14.22
C LEU A 111 -0.78 -26.78 15.57
N THR A 112 -0.88 -28.11 15.63
CA THR A 112 -0.96 -28.85 16.90
C THR A 112 0.45 -29.04 17.47
N ASP A 113 0.57 -29.55 18.70
CA ASP A 113 1.87 -29.88 19.30
C ASP A 113 2.73 -30.80 18.40
N SER A 114 2.10 -31.78 17.73
CA SER A 114 2.76 -32.66 16.75
C SER A 114 3.27 -31.88 15.54
N GLY A 115 2.49 -30.92 15.03
CA GLY A 115 2.90 -30.06 13.93
C GLY A 115 4.05 -29.13 14.31
N VAL A 116 4.04 -28.60 15.53
CA VAL A 116 5.11 -27.77 16.09
C VAL A 116 6.42 -28.57 16.17
N GLU A 117 6.40 -29.78 16.73
CA GLU A 117 7.60 -30.63 16.77
C GLU A 117 8.17 -30.93 15.37
N LYS A 118 7.29 -31.10 14.38
CA LYS A 118 7.72 -31.32 12.98
C LYS A 118 8.32 -30.06 12.38
N ALA A 119 7.75 -28.90 12.68
CA ALA A 119 8.31 -27.62 12.24
C ALA A 119 9.71 -27.40 12.82
N GLU A 120 9.89 -27.63 14.12
CA GLU A 120 11.18 -27.52 14.79
C GLU A 120 12.24 -28.44 14.17
N LYS A 121 11.87 -29.69 13.87
CA LYS A 121 12.76 -30.65 13.21
C LYS A 121 13.07 -30.28 11.76
N PHE A 122 12.07 -29.85 10.99
CA PHE A 122 12.22 -29.53 9.57
C PHE A 122 13.07 -28.27 9.35
N PHE A 123 12.85 -27.24 10.17
CA PHE A 123 13.54 -25.96 10.09
C PHE A 123 14.77 -25.86 11.02
N ASN A 124 15.06 -26.94 11.77
CA ASN A 124 16.15 -27.02 12.73
C ASN A 124 16.12 -25.87 13.77
N LEU A 125 14.98 -25.72 14.43
CA LEU A 125 14.72 -24.71 15.47
C LEU A 125 14.81 -25.36 16.86
N GLU A 126 15.27 -24.59 17.84
CA GLU A 126 15.24 -25.02 19.25
C GLU A 126 13.84 -24.88 19.86
N ASN A 127 13.13 -23.80 19.53
CA ASN A 127 11.77 -23.54 19.97
C ASN A 127 11.01 -22.77 18.89
N TYR A 128 9.95 -23.38 18.36
CA TYR A 128 9.10 -22.76 17.36
C TYR A 128 8.49 -21.45 17.86
N ALA A 129 8.10 -21.38 19.15
CA ALA A 129 7.37 -20.26 19.74
C ALA A 129 8.22 -19.00 19.98
N ASP A 130 9.54 -19.06 19.75
CA ASP A 130 10.42 -17.92 19.97
C ASP A 130 10.10 -16.73 19.08
N ALA A 131 10.25 -15.52 19.64
CA ALA A 131 10.03 -14.26 18.92
C ALA A 131 10.88 -14.13 17.64
N ALA A 132 12.07 -14.75 17.62
CA ALA A 132 12.94 -14.78 16.45
C ALA A 132 12.33 -15.55 15.27
N ASN A 133 11.39 -16.47 15.52
CA ASN A 133 10.77 -17.33 14.52
C ASN A 133 9.40 -16.82 14.04
N MET A 134 8.90 -15.69 14.55
CA MET A 134 7.58 -15.14 14.20
C MET A 134 7.34 -15.04 12.69
N GLU A 135 8.38 -14.68 11.92
CA GLU A 135 8.26 -14.59 10.48
C GLU A 135 8.07 -15.97 9.82
N LEU A 136 8.81 -16.98 10.25
CA LEU A 136 8.64 -18.35 9.78
C LEU A 136 7.26 -18.89 10.14
N GLN A 137 6.82 -18.65 11.39
CA GLN A 137 5.47 -19.02 11.84
C GLN A 137 4.41 -18.44 10.90
N HIS A 138 4.54 -17.15 10.57
CA HIS A 138 3.62 -16.47 9.62
C HIS A 138 3.56 -17.20 8.28
N HIS A 139 4.70 -17.50 7.66
CA HIS A 139 4.74 -18.19 6.36
C HIS A 139 4.10 -19.59 6.42
N ILE A 140 4.33 -20.35 7.50
CA ILE A 140 3.73 -21.68 7.68
C ILE A 140 2.21 -21.56 7.82
N ILE A 141 1.71 -20.59 8.57
CA ILE A 141 0.27 -20.35 8.73
C ILE A 141 -0.36 -19.94 7.39
N GLN A 142 0.26 -19.06 6.60
CA GLN A 142 -0.26 -18.69 5.28
C GLN A 142 -0.25 -19.87 4.31
N ALA A 143 0.78 -20.72 4.35
CA ALA A 143 0.82 -21.96 3.57
C ALA A 143 -0.29 -22.94 4.00
N LEU A 144 -0.52 -23.13 5.30
CA LEU A 144 -1.63 -23.96 5.80
C LEU A 144 -2.99 -23.42 5.35
N LYS A 145 -3.21 -22.09 5.41
CA LYS A 145 -4.44 -21.46 4.90
C LYS A 145 -4.59 -21.71 3.41
N ALA A 146 -3.53 -21.48 2.63
CA ALA A 146 -3.55 -21.72 1.20
C ALA A 146 -3.91 -23.17 0.85
N HIS A 147 -3.41 -24.16 1.60
CA HIS A 147 -3.72 -25.58 1.37
C HIS A 147 -5.11 -26.01 1.80
N ASN A 148 -5.58 -25.54 2.96
CA ASN A 148 -6.77 -26.09 3.60
C ASN A 148 -8.04 -25.24 3.46
N LEU A 149 -7.89 -23.91 3.36
CA LEU A 149 -9.01 -22.99 3.28
C LEU A 149 -9.25 -22.48 1.86
N MET A 150 -8.20 -22.38 1.03
CA MET A 150 -8.29 -21.87 -0.33
C MET A 150 -8.38 -23.01 -1.35
N LYS A 151 -9.43 -23.02 -2.16
CA LYS A 151 -9.73 -24.05 -3.16
C LYS A 151 -9.65 -23.47 -4.56
N ARG A 152 -8.87 -24.13 -5.40
CA ARG A 152 -8.83 -23.87 -6.84
C ARG A 152 -10.19 -24.13 -7.47
N ASP A 153 -10.56 -23.29 -8.43
CA ASP A 153 -11.84 -23.27 -9.15
C ASP A 153 -13.06 -22.92 -8.29
N ILE A 154 -12.84 -22.48 -7.03
CA ILE A 154 -13.86 -21.95 -6.13
C ILE A 154 -13.44 -20.54 -5.68
N ASP A 155 -12.30 -20.43 -4.99
CA ASP A 155 -11.82 -19.17 -4.42
C ASP A 155 -10.89 -18.43 -5.40
N TYR A 156 -10.13 -19.19 -6.19
CA TYR A 156 -9.20 -18.67 -7.19
C TYR A 156 -9.08 -19.62 -8.39
N VAL A 157 -8.59 -19.10 -9.51
CA VAL A 157 -8.19 -19.90 -10.68
C VAL A 157 -6.76 -19.58 -11.07
N ILE A 158 -6.13 -20.47 -11.84
CA ILE A 158 -4.86 -20.18 -12.49
C ILE A 158 -5.11 -19.89 -13.95
N LYS A 159 -4.66 -18.74 -14.41
CA LYS A 159 -4.73 -18.35 -15.81
C LYS A 159 -3.43 -17.68 -16.23
N ASP A 160 -2.89 -18.07 -17.37
CA ASP A 160 -1.64 -17.53 -17.92
C ASP A 160 -0.44 -17.59 -16.95
N GLY A 161 -0.46 -18.57 -16.04
CA GLY A 161 0.57 -18.70 -15.00
C GLY A 161 0.45 -17.68 -13.88
N GLU A 162 -0.74 -17.12 -13.63
CA GLU A 162 -1.04 -16.21 -12.52
C GLU A 162 -2.25 -16.70 -11.72
N VAL A 163 -2.27 -16.39 -10.42
CA VAL A 163 -3.40 -16.66 -9.53
C VAL A 163 -4.40 -15.51 -9.66
N ILE A 164 -5.64 -15.82 -10.04
CA ILE A 164 -6.73 -14.85 -10.19
C ILE A 164 -7.84 -15.18 -9.21
N ILE A 165 -8.22 -14.18 -8.41
CA ILE A 165 -9.29 -14.32 -7.40
C ILE A 165 -10.64 -14.44 -8.09
N VAL A 166 -11.48 -15.34 -7.59
CA VAL A 166 -12.88 -15.50 -8.00
C VAL A 166 -13.77 -14.82 -6.97
N ASP A 167 -14.69 -13.97 -7.44
CA ASP A 167 -15.72 -13.38 -6.60
C ASP A 167 -16.73 -14.46 -6.18
N GLU A 168 -16.88 -14.69 -4.87
CA GLU A 168 -17.69 -15.77 -4.29
C GLU A 168 -19.18 -15.68 -4.68
N PHE A 169 -19.71 -14.47 -4.90
CA PHE A 169 -21.13 -14.27 -5.20
C PHE A 169 -21.45 -14.38 -6.69
N THR A 170 -20.53 -13.92 -7.54
CA THR A 170 -20.79 -13.74 -8.97
C THR A 170 -19.97 -14.67 -9.86
N GLY A 171 -18.94 -15.33 -9.33
CA GLY A 171 -17.98 -16.14 -10.09
C GLY A 171 -17.09 -15.33 -11.03
N ARG A 172 -17.09 -13.99 -10.91
CA ARG A 172 -16.28 -13.11 -11.78
C ARG A 172 -14.81 -13.17 -11.41
N LEU A 173 -13.96 -13.16 -12.44
CA LEU A 173 -12.51 -13.08 -12.28
C LEU A 173 -12.09 -11.65 -11.91
N MET A 174 -11.42 -11.49 -10.76
CA MET A 174 -10.99 -10.19 -10.24
C MET A 174 -9.53 -9.91 -10.60
N PHE A 175 -9.29 -9.48 -11.84
CA PHE A 175 -7.97 -9.10 -12.30
C PHE A 175 -7.38 -7.93 -11.50
N GLY A 176 -6.06 -7.98 -11.24
CA GLY A 176 -5.33 -6.95 -10.49
C GLY A 176 -5.54 -7.00 -8.97
N ARG A 177 -6.47 -7.81 -8.46
CA ARG A 177 -6.62 -8.02 -7.02
C ARG A 177 -5.71 -9.14 -6.53
N ARG A 178 -5.08 -8.93 -5.37
CA ARG A 178 -4.28 -9.92 -4.65
C ARG A 178 -4.82 -10.11 -3.24
N TYR A 179 -4.65 -11.31 -2.69
CA TYR A 179 -4.92 -11.54 -1.27
C TYR A 179 -3.84 -10.83 -0.44
N SER A 180 -4.23 -10.33 0.72
CA SER A 180 -3.33 -9.62 1.64
C SER A 180 -2.48 -10.59 2.48
N ASP A 181 -1.52 -10.03 3.22
CA ASP A 181 -0.83 -10.69 4.34
C ASP A 181 -0.05 -11.97 3.94
N GLY A 182 0.41 -12.04 2.69
CA GLY A 182 1.19 -13.16 2.16
C GLY A 182 0.39 -14.37 1.71
N LEU A 183 -0.94 -14.34 1.84
CA LEU A 183 -1.78 -15.44 1.40
C LEU A 183 -1.69 -15.65 -0.13
N HIS A 184 -1.59 -14.58 -0.91
CA HIS A 184 -1.51 -14.70 -2.37
C HIS A 184 -0.21 -15.40 -2.80
N GLN A 185 0.91 -15.04 -2.17
CA GLN A 185 2.22 -15.68 -2.38
C GLN A 185 2.21 -17.15 -1.94
N ALA A 186 1.52 -17.46 -0.85
CA ALA A 186 1.35 -18.85 -0.40
C ALA A 186 0.53 -19.68 -1.40
N ILE A 187 -0.50 -19.10 -2.02
CA ILE A 187 -1.27 -19.77 -3.10
C ILE A 187 -0.41 -19.92 -4.36
N GLU A 188 0.36 -18.89 -4.76
CA GLU A 188 1.31 -18.97 -5.87
C GLU A 188 2.31 -20.12 -5.65
N ALA A 189 2.86 -20.25 -4.43
CA ALA A 189 3.75 -21.36 -4.07
C ALA A 189 3.03 -22.72 -4.10
N LYS A 190 1.82 -22.82 -3.52
CA LYS A 190 0.98 -24.04 -3.55
C LYS A 190 0.71 -24.55 -4.96
N GLU A 191 0.45 -23.64 -5.88
CA GLU A 191 0.14 -23.99 -7.27
C GLU A 191 1.38 -24.09 -8.16
N ASN A 192 2.59 -23.97 -7.59
CA ASN A 192 3.86 -24.00 -8.30
C ASN A 192 3.94 -22.93 -9.42
N VAL A 193 3.37 -21.77 -9.14
CA VAL A 193 3.39 -20.56 -9.97
C VAL A 193 4.55 -19.65 -9.53
N LYS A 194 4.98 -18.73 -10.39
CA LYS A 194 5.98 -17.72 -10.03
C LYS A 194 5.44 -16.89 -8.87
N VAL A 195 6.11 -17.01 -7.72
CA VAL A 195 5.79 -16.21 -6.53
C VAL A 195 6.28 -14.78 -6.77
N GLU A 196 5.36 -13.83 -6.81
CA GLU A 196 5.69 -12.41 -6.94
C GLU A 196 5.98 -11.81 -5.56
N ARG A 197 6.96 -10.90 -5.51
CA ARG A 197 7.33 -10.25 -4.25
C ARG A 197 6.15 -9.46 -3.69
N GLU A 198 5.98 -9.50 -2.38
CA GLU A 198 5.02 -8.63 -1.70
C GLU A 198 5.37 -7.16 -1.96
N SER A 199 4.38 -6.38 -2.38
CA SER A 199 4.45 -4.93 -2.31
C SER A 199 4.24 -4.52 -0.86
N LYS A 200 5.25 -3.91 -0.24
CA LYS A 200 5.12 -3.37 1.12
C LYS A 200 4.88 -1.87 1.03
N THR A 201 3.82 -1.39 1.68
CA THR A 201 3.62 0.05 1.88
C THR A 201 4.73 0.59 2.78
N LEU A 202 5.57 1.48 2.26
CA LEU A 202 6.66 2.11 3.00
C LEU A 202 6.22 3.43 3.64
N ALA A 203 5.43 4.22 2.92
CA ALA A 203 4.90 5.48 3.42
C ALA A 203 3.54 5.77 2.76
N THR A 204 2.67 6.47 3.49
CA THR A 204 1.33 6.84 3.00
C THR A 204 0.87 8.18 3.57
N ILE A 205 0.16 8.97 2.77
CA ILE A 205 -0.51 10.20 3.19
C ILE A 205 -1.72 10.47 2.30
N THR A 206 -2.80 11.02 2.84
CA THR A 206 -3.92 11.53 2.02
C THR A 206 -3.65 12.97 1.60
N PHE A 207 -4.22 13.42 0.46
CA PHE A 207 -4.12 14.84 0.09
C PHE A 207 -4.68 15.75 1.18
N GLN A 208 -5.76 15.32 1.83
CA GLN A 208 -6.33 16.02 2.97
C GLN A 208 -5.29 16.32 4.05
N ASN A 209 -4.56 15.29 4.50
CA ASN A 209 -3.55 15.47 5.54
C ASN A 209 -2.34 16.26 5.03
N TYR A 210 -1.91 16.02 3.78
CA TYR A 210 -0.78 16.73 3.20
C TYR A 210 -1.03 18.25 3.11
N PHE A 211 -2.16 18.67 2.52
CA PHE A 211 -2.45 20.10 2.34
C PHE A 211 -2.74 20.83 3.66
N ARG A 212 -3.24 20.13 4.69
CA ARG A 212 -3.41 20.71 6.04
C ARG A 212 -2.08 21.04 6.73
N MET A 213 -0.95 20.56 6.23
CA MET A 213 0.36 20.87 6.78
C MET A 213 0.91 22.24 6.32
N TYR A 214 0.30 22.86 5.30
CA TYR A 214 0.75 24.17 4.84
C TYR A 214 0.37 25.26 5.84
N ASN A 215 1.29 26.17 6.17
CA ASN A 215 1.01 27.30 7.06
C ASN A 215 -0.14 28.18 6.55
N LYS A 216 -0.26 28.30 5.22
CA LYS A 216 -1.37 28.96 4.54
C LYS A 216 -1.82 28.11 3.36
N LEU A 217 -3.13 27.95 3.21
CA LEU A 217 -3.76 27.25 2.10
C LEU A 217 -4.77 28.17 1.43
N SER A 218 -4.87 28.06 0.11
CA SER A 218 -5.88 28.74 -0.71
C SER A 218 -6.13 27.93 -1.97
N GLY A 219 -7.20 28.24 -2.69
CA GLY A 219 -7.45 27.61 -3.98
C GLY A 219 -8.45 28.38 -4.83
N MET A 220 -8.62 27.90 -6.06
CA MET A 220 -9.54 28.44 -7.04
C MET A 220 -10.25 27.30 -7.77
N THR A 221 -11.50 27.54 -8.14
CA THR A 221 -12.35 26.63 -8.93
C THR A 221 -13.61 27.39 -9.37
N GLY A 222 -14.32 26.86 -10.36
CA GLY A 222 -15.65 27.33 -10.74
C GLY A 222 -16.79 26.83 -9.85
N THR A 223 -16.59 25.79 -9.04
CA THR A 223 -17.69 24.98 -8.48
C THR A 223 -17.65 24.71 -6.96
N ALA A 224 -16.84 25.43 -6.17
CA ALA A 224 -16.66 25.17 -4.73
C ALA A 224 -17.87 25.48 -3.82
N LEU A 225 -18.87 26.23 -4.27
CA LEU A 225 -19.93 26.75 -3.37
C LEU A 225 -20.78 25.62 -2.75
N THR A 226 -20.98 24.51 -3.45
CA THR A 226 -21.74 23.37 -2.91
C THR A 226 -20.98 22.63 -1.81
N GLU A 227 -19.65 22.67 -1.84
CA GLU A 227 -18.76 21.96 -0.92
C GLU A 227 -18.19 22.88 0.19
N GLU A 228 -18.77 24.08 0.40
CA GLU A 228 -18.26 25.09 1.34
C GLU A 228 -18.13 24.54 2.78
N GLU A 229 -19.12 23.76 3.24
CA GLU A 229 -19.10 23.20 4.59
C GLU A 229 -17.93 22.22 4.78
N GLU A 230 -17.63 21.41 3.76
CA GLU A 230 -16.51 20.47 3.78
C GLU A 230 -15.17 21.22 3.75
N PHE A 231 -15.03 22.24 2.89
CA PHE A 231 -13.85 23.10 2.86
C PHE A 231 -13.56 23.78 4.20
N ARG A 232 -14.59 24.34 4.84
CA ARG A 232 -14.45 25.01 6.14
C ARG A 232 -14.09 24.01 7.23
N THR A 233 -14.76 22.86 7.27
CA THR A 233 -14.59 21.86 8.33
C THR A 233 -13.23 21.17 8.26
N ILE A 234 -12.80 20.80 7.04
CA ILE A 234 -11.59 19.99 6.84
C ILE A 234 -10.35 20.86 6.73
N TYR A 235 -10.43 21.95 5.96
CA TYR A 235 -9.27 22.75 5.56
C TYR A 235 -9.26 24.16 6.16
N SER A 236 -10.31 24.54 6.89
CA SER A 236 -10.50 25.92 7.37
C SER A 236 -10.45 26.95 6.24
N LEU A 237 -11.01 26.59 5.08
CA LEU A 237 -11.12 27.45 3.90
C LEU A 237 -12.54 28.00 3.77
N ASP A 238 -12.66 29.31 3.57
CA ASP A 238 -13.92 29.96 3.20
C ASP A 238 -14.04 30.05 1.67
N VAL A 239 -15.26 29.86 1.15
CA VAL A 239 -15.55 29.99 -0.28
C VAL A 239 -16.11 31.39 -0.55
N ILE A 240 -15.44 32.14 -1.42
CA ILE A 240 -15.87 33.48 -1.83
C ILE A 240 -16.19 33.45 -3.33
N VAL A 241 -17.45 33.71 -3.67
CA VAL A 241 -17.89 33.81 -5.07
C VAL A 241 -17.45 35.15 -5.66
N ILE A 242 -16.53 35.09 -6.62
CA ILE A 242 -16.07 36.26 -7.36
C ILE A 242 -17.03 36.52 -8.54
N PRO A 243 -17.56 37.75 -8.72
CA PRO A 243 -18.39 38.09 -9.87
C PRO A 243 -17.66 37.84 -11.19
N THR A 244 -18.39 37.37 -12.20
CA THR A 244 -17.86 37.19 -13.55
C THR A 244 -17.52 38.53 -14.19
N ASN A 245 -16.51 38.55 -15.07
CA ASN A 245 -16.10 39.78 -15.77
C ASN A 245 -17.20 40.35 -16.69
N LYS A 246 -18.09 39.47 -17.19
CA LYS A 246 -19.27 39.85 -17.99
C LYS A 246 -20.49 39.13 -17.42
N PRO A 247 -21.67 39.75 -17.48
CA PRO A 247 -22.93 39.08 -17.20
C PRO A 247 -23.18 37.92 -18.15
#